data_AF-A0A3D3DQS7-F1
#
_entry.id   AF-A0A3D3DQS7-F1
#
_cell.length_a   1.000
_cell.length_b   1.000
_cell.length_c   1.000
_cell.angle_alpha   90.00
_cell.angle_beta   90.00
_cell.angle_gamma   90.00
#
_symmetry.space_group_name_H-M   'P 1'
#
loop_
_entity.id
_entity.type
_entity.pdbx_description
1 polymer ?
#
loop_
_entity_poly.entity_id
_entity_poly.type
_entity_poly.pdbx_seq_one_letter_code
_entity_poly.pdbx_strand_id
1 'polypeptide(L)'
;MIEAKAHSAYGLENHGLRNPKAVHWNLTQAALIEHAIRKGEGSLTRFGPLVVNTGQHTGRSANDKFVVRDETTENEIWWGKVNVPYSPEHFDALFARMS
;
A
#
# COMPACT_ATOMS: atom_id res chain seq x y z
N MET A 1 -25.36 5.31 20.85
CA MET A 1 -24.08 5.89 20.43
C MET A 1 -23.08 4.75 20.34
N ILE A 2 -22.81 4.23 19.15
CA ILE A 2 -21.79 3.19 18.97
C ILE A 2 -20.45 3.92 18.93
N GLU A 3 -19.57 3.68 19.90
CA GLU A 3 -18.18 4.12 19.81
C GLU A 3 -17.58 3.50 18.55
N ALA A 4 -17.32 4.33 17.54
CA ALA A 4 -16.57 3.90 16.38
C ALA A 4 -15.15 3.54 16.86
N LYS A 5 -14.79 2.25 16.79
CA LYS A 5 -13.44 1.81 17.13
C LYS A 5 -12.44 2.59 16.28
N ALA A 6 -11.55 3.31 16.95
CA ALA A 6 -10.51 4.11 16.31
C ALA A 6 -9.40 3.27 15.65
N HIS A 7 -9.46 1.94 15.68
CA HIS A 7 -8.46 1.04 15.08
C HIS A 7 -9.07 -0.36 14.80
N SER A 8 -8.40 -1.14 13.93
CA SER A 8 -8.80 -2.51 13.62
C SER A 8 -8.76 -3.42 14.85
N ALA A 9 -9.70 -4.36 14.95
CA ALA A 9 -9.66 -5.44 15.95
C ALA A 9 -8.59 -6.51 15.62
N TYR A 10 -8.13 -6.55 14.37
CA TYR A 10 -7.02 -7.39 13.93
C TYR A 10 -5.73 -6.55 13.94
N GLY A 11 -4.78 -6.92 14.79
CA GLY A 11 -3.56 -6.14 15.03
C GLY A 11 -2.57 -6.18 13.86
N LEU A 12 -1.80 -5.11 13.71
CA LEU A 12 -0.86 -4.92 12.59
C LEU A 12 0.27 -5.96 12.57
N GLU A 13 0.63 -6.50 13.72
CA GLU A 13 1.62 -7.56 13.88
C GLU A 13 1.24 -8.84 13.13
N ASN A 14 -0.06 -9.08 12.94
CA ASN A 14 -0.56 -10.21 12.15
C ASN A 14 -0.38 -10.01 10.64
N HIS A 15 -0.08 -8.78 10.22
CA HIS A 15 0.35 -8.44 8.86
C HIS A 15 1.88 -8.31 8.74
N GLY A 16 2.62 -8.78 9.75
CA GLY A 16 4.08 -8.70 9.80
C GLY A 16 4.65 -7.36 10.27
N LEU A 17 3.83 -6.31 10.42
CA LEU A 17 4.29 -4.98 10.81
C LEU A 17 4.61 -4.92 12.31
N ARG A 18 5.90 -4.78 12.66
CA ARG A 18 6.35 -4.72 14.06
C ARG A 18 6.96 -3.36 14.40
N ASN A 19 6.72 -2.90 15.63
CA ASN A 19 7.27 -1.65 16.17
C ASN A 19 7.05 -0.39 15.31
N PRO A 20 5.81 -0.12 14.83
CA PRO A 20 5.55 1.11 14.08
C PRO A 20 5.80 2.33 14.98
N LYS A 21 6.52 3.34 14.47
CA LYS A 21 6.78 4.58 15.22
C LYS A 21 5.50 5.36 15.51
N ALA A 22 4.56 5.36 14.58
CA ALA A 22 3.26 5.97 14.72
C ALA A 22 2.25 5.25 13.81
N VAL A 23 1.01 5.10 14.28
CA VAL A 23 -0.09 4.52 13.52
C VAL A 23 -1.25 5.51 13.55
N HIS A 24 -1.68 5.94 12.37
CA HIS A 24 -2.77 6.90 12.22
C HIS A 24 -3.95 6.22 11.52
N TRP A 25 -5.01 5.94 12.27
CA TRP A 25 -6.20 5.30 11.74
C TRP A 25 -7.24 6.33 11.32
N ASN A 26 -7.87 6.11 10.15
CA ASN A 26 -9.04 6.85 9.70
C ASN A 26 -8.87 8.38 9.74
N LEU A 27 -7.69 8.89 9.39
CA LEU A 27 -7.45 10.33 9.32
C LEU A 27 -8.43 10.99 8.35
N THR A 28 -8.87 12.18 8.71
CA THR A 28 -9.69 13.02 7.83
C THR A 28 -8.86 13.49 6.64
N GLN A 29 -9.52 13.91 5.57
CA GLN A 29 -8.85 14.48 4.40
C GLN A 29 -7.94 15.66 4.78
N ALA A 30 -8.40 16.55 5.67
CA ALA A 30 -7.61 17.70 6.13
C ALA A 30 -6.33 17.26 6.83
N ALA A 31 -6.43 16.28 7.76
CA ALA A 31 -5.26 15.76 8.47
C ALA A 31 -4.26 15.08 7.50
N LEU A 32 -4.74 14.35 6.49
CA LEU A 32 -3.88 13.75 5.47
C LEU A 32 -3.12 14.81 4.66
N ILE A 33 -3.80 15.88 4.23
CA ILE A 33 -3.18 17.00 3.51
C ILE A 33 -2.11 17.69 4.37
N GLU A 34 -2.42 17.98 5.63
CA GLU A 34 -1.46 18.58 6.55
C GLU A 34 -0.23 17.69 6.79
N HIS A 35 -0.41 16.37 6.87
CA HIS A 35 0.69 15.42 7.00
C HIS A 35 1.59 15.46 5.76
N ALA A 36 1.02 15.42 4.56
CA ALA A 36 1.78 15.47 3.31
C ALA A 36 2.60 16.77 3.19
N ILE A 37 1.99 17.92 3.53
CA ILE A 37 2.68 19.23 3.50
C ILE A 37 3.80 19.27 4.55
N ARG A 38 3.52 18.84 5.79
CA ARG A 38 4.53 18.82 6.87
C ARG A 38 5.74 17.94 6.55
N LYS A 39 5.54 16.88 5.77
CA LYS A 39 6.61 15.98 5.30
C LYS A 39 7.30 16.44 4.01
N GLY A 40 6.81 17.52 3.39
CA GLY A 40 7.33 17.99 2.09
C GLY A 40 6.99 17.07 0.92
N GLU A 41 5.98 16.21 1.04
CA GLU A 41 5.54 15.27 0.01
C GLU A 41 4.64 15.93 -1.05
N GLY A 42 4.20 17.17 -0.81
CA GLY A 42 3.36 17.93 -1.73
C GLY A 42 3.18 19.38 -1.31
N SER A 43 2.45 20.14 -2.14
CA SER A 43 2.13 21.55 -1.89
C SER A 43 0.70 21.88 -2.32
N LEU A 44 0.10 22.88 -1.70
CA LEU A 44 -1.22 23.38 -2.12
C LEU A 44 -1.07 24.31 -3.32
N THR A 45 -1.92 24.11 -4.31
CA THR A 45 -2.11 25.08 -5.38
C THR A 45 -2.90 26.28 -4.87
N ARG A 46 -2.95 27.35 -5.69
CA ARG A 46 -3.71 28.58 -5.38
C ARG A 46 -5.19 28.36 -5.06
N PHE A 47 -5.75 27.22 -5.45
CA PHE A 47 -7.18 26.90 -5.28
C PHE A 47 -7.47 25.82 -4.25
N GLY A 48 -6.43 25.31 -3.56
CA GLY A 48 -6.61 24.30 -2.50
C GLY A 48 -6.35 22.84 -2.87
N PRO A 49 -6.34 22.38 -4.15
CA PRO A 49 -5.85 21.04 -4.46
C PRO A 49 -4.39 20.84 -4.04
N LEU A 50 -4.09 19.66 -3.49
CA LEU A 50 -2.74 19.18 -3.22
C LEU A 50 -2.10 18.69 -4.53
N VAL A 51 -0.92 19.21 -4.84
CA VAL A 51 -0.07 18.74 -5.95
C VAL A 51 1.12 17.98 -5.37
N VAL A 52 1.40 16.82 -5.98
CA VAL A 52 2.50 15.92 -5.65
C VAL A 52 3.29 15.58 -6.92
N ASN A 53 4.52 15.10 -6.76
CA ASN A 53 5.36 14.63 -7.86
C ASN A 53 5.76 13.16 -7.61
N THR A 54 5.41 12.26 -8.53
CA THR A 54 5.70 10.82 -8.42
C THR A 54 7.09 10.43 -8.95
N GLY A 55 7.89 11.40 -9.37
CA GLY A 55 9.26 11.20 -9.86
C GLY A 55 9.29 10.50 -11.21
N GLN A 56 10.13 9.47 -11.33
CA GLN A 56 10.34 8.75 -12.59
C GLN A 56 9.13 7.92 -13.02
N HIS A 57 8.32 7.47 -12.07
CA HIS A 57 7.17 6.60 -12.35
C HIS A 57 5.89 7.44 -12.48
N THR A 58 5.68 8.02 -13.66
CA THR A 58 4.52 8.88 -13.97
C THR A 58 3.31 8.11 -14.52
N GLY A 59 3.38 6.78 -14.54
CA GLY A 59 2.35 5.89 -15.09
C GLY A 59 2.48 4.47 -14.52
N ARG A 60 1.75 3.52 -15.11
CA ARG A 60 1.79 2.12 -14.67
C ARG A 60 3.10 1.45 -15.11
N SER A 61 3.72 0.69 -14.22
CA SER A 61 4.75 -0.29 -14.56
C SER A 61 4.12 -1.66 -14.81
N ALA A 62 3.47 -1.84 -15.97
CA ALA A 62 2.67 -3.04 -16.25
C ALA A 62 3.48 -4.35 -16.16
N ASN A 63 4.77 -4.30 -16.48
CA ASN A 63 5.67 -5.46 -16.44
C ASN A 63 6.16 -5.81 -15.02
N ASP A 64 5.92 -4.94 -14.04
CA ASP A 64 6.31 -5.17 -12.63
C ASP A 64 5.12 -5.68 -11.79
N LYS A 65 4.01 -6.06 -12.46
CA LYS A 65 2.86 -6.70 -11.81
C LYS A 65 3.01 -8.21 -11.89
N PHE A 66 2.96 -8.85 -10.72
CA PHE A 66 3.00 -10.30 -10.59
C PHE A 66 1.80 -10.82 -9.80
N VAL A 67 1.50 -12.10 -9.95
CA VAL A 67 0.51 -12.82 -9.14
C VAL A 67 1.19 -14.08 -8.60
N VAL A 68 1.11 -14.29 -7.30
CA VAL A 68 1.64 -15.51 -6.68
C VAL A 68 0.90 -16.70 -7.25
N ARG A 69 1.65 -17.73 -7.66
CA ARG A 69 1.13 -18.97 -8.21
C ARG A 69 1.23 -20.05 -7.14
N ASP A 70 0.10 -20.37 -6.54
CA ASP A 70 -0.09 -21.36 -5.48
C ASP A 70 -1.27 -22.29 -5.82
N GLU A 71 -1.59 -23.22 -4.92
CA GLU A 71 -2.68 -24.19 -5.11
C GLU A 71 -4.05 -23.56 -5.35
N THR A 72 -4.28 -22.33 -4.87
CA THR A 72 -5.57 -21.63 -4.99
C THR A 72 -5.68 -20.83 -6.29
N THR A 73 -4.55 -20.43 -6.86
CA THR A 73 -4.48 -19.54 -8.03
C THR A 73 -4.08 -20.26 -9.32
N GLU A 74 -3.43 -21.41 -9.21
CA GLU A 74 -2.91 -22.22 -10.32
C GLU A 74 -3.89 -22.35 -11.49
N ASN A 75 -5.13 -22.72 -11.19
CA ASN A 75 -6.14 -23.06 -12.19
C ASN A 75 -7.18 -21.96 -12.42
N GLU A 76 -7.17 -20.91 -11.59
CA GLU A 76 -8.15 -19.81 -11.64
C GLU A 76 -7.64 -18.59 -12.42
N ILE A 77 -6.32 -18.42 -12.50
CA ILE A 77 -5.72 -17.25 -13.13
C ILE A 77 -5.39 -17.51 -14.60
N TRP A 78 -5.73 -16.55 -15.46
CA TRP A 78 -5.31 -16.55 -16.85
C TRP A 78 -3.84 -16.12 -16.97
N TRP A 79 -2.93 -17.10 -16.95
CA TRP A 79 -1.48 -16.88 -16.99
C TRP A 79 -0.99 -16.39 -18.37
N GLY A 80 0.00 -15.49 -18.35
CA GLY A 80 0.63 -14.99 -19.58
C GLY A 80 1.45 -13.74 -19.34
N LYS A 81 1.65 -12.93 -20.40
CA LYS A 81 2.44 -11.69 -20.30
C LYS A 81 1.85 -10.64 -19.35
N VAL A 82 0.53 -10.70 -19.09
CA VAL A 82 -0.18 -9.74 -18.23
C VAL A 82 -0.26 -10.22 -16.76
N ASN A 83 -0.46 -11.52 -16.55
CA ASN A 83 -0.46 -12.15 -15.24
C ASN A 83 0.77 -13.04 -15.16
N VAL A 84 1.89 -12.44 -14.75
CA VAL A 84 3.17 -13.12 -14.66
C VAL A 84 3.19 -13.89 -13.33
N PRO A 85 3.46 -15.22 -13.35
CA PRO A 85 3.51 -16.00 -12.13
C PRO A 85 4.73 -15.63 -11.29
N TYR A 86 4.54 -15.62 -9.97
CA TYR A 86 5.59 -15.42 -8.98
C TYR A 86 5.55 -16.57 -7.99
N SER A 87 6.70 -17.10 -7.59
CA SER A 87 6.70 -18.25 -6.70
C SER A 87 6.39 -17.81 -5.25
N PRO A 88 5.71 -18.66 -4.46
CA PRO A 88 5.45 -18.38 -3.04
C PRO A 88 6.73 -18.06 -2.26
N GLU A 89 7.82 -18.78 -2.53
CA GLU A 89 9.10 -18.62 -1.80
C GLU A 89 9.74 -17.26 -2.07
N HIS A 90 9.69 -16.79 -3.33
CA HIS A 90 10.18 -15.46 -3.68
C HIS A 90 9.29 -14.36 -3.11
N PHE A 91 7.98 -14.61 -3.01
CA PHE A 91 7.06 -13.70 -2.34
C PHE A 91 7.39 -13.59 -0.85
N ASP A 92 7.52 -14.72 -0.16
CA ASP A 92 7.83 -14.77 1.27
C ASP A 92 9.16 -14.08 1.59
N ALA A 93 10.19 -14.30 0.76
CA ALA A 93 11.48 -13.64 0.90
C ALA A 93 11.39 -12.12 0.72
N LEU A 94 10.56 -11.64 -0.22
CA LEU A 94 10.33 -10.21 -0.41
C LEU A 94 9.49 -9.62 0.74
N PHE A 95 8.43 -10.32 1.15
CA PHE A 95 7.54 -9.93 2.22
C PHE A 95 8.31 -9.77 3.54
N ALA A 96 9.14 -10.74 3.90
CA ALA A 96 9.99 -10.70 5.10
C ALA A 96 10.97 -9.51 5.15
N ARG A 97 11.30 -8.90 3.99
CA ARG A 97 12.13 -7.68 3.94
C ARG A 97 11.32 -6.40 4.12
N MET A 98 10.04 -6.41 3.80
CA MET A 98 9.14 -5.25 3.90
C MET A 98 8.48 -5.15 5.29
N SER A 99 8.24 -6.30 5.93
CA SER A 99 7.61 -6.46 7.24
C SER A 99 8.61 -6.30 8.39
#